data_AF-A0A3B8WSZ9-F1
#
_entry.id   AF-A0A3B8WSZ9-F1
#
_cell.length_a   1.000
_cell.length_b   1.000
_cell.length_c   1.000
_cell.angle_alpha   90.00
_cell.angle_beta   90.00
_cell.angle_gamma   90.00
#
_symmetry.space_group_name_H-M   'P 1'
#
loop_
_entity.id
_entity.type
_entity.pdbx_description
1 polymer ?
#
loop_
_entity_poly.entity_id
_entity_poly.type
_entity_poly.pdbx_seq_one_letter_code
_entity_poly.pdbx_strand_id
1 'polypeptide(L)'
;DKPKNTGVECPQCSKGEILERKSRRGKVFFSCSTYPDCDYAVWNRPVNEPCPECNFPITTIKTTKRAGTERVCPKKECNFSEPVEETEAEIPAEQG
;
A
#
# COMPACT_ATOMS: atom_id res chain seq x y z
N ASP A 1 0.47 18.21 -14.31
CA ASP A 1 0.28 16.86 -13.75
C ASP A 1 -0.19 16.96 -12.30
N LYS A 2 -1.41 16.48 -12.01
CA LYS A 2 -1.94 16.38 -10.65
C LYS A 2 -1.34 15.12 -9.99
N PRO A 3 -0.75 15.19 -8.78
CA PRO A 3 -0.33 13.99 -8.07
C PRO A 3 -1.56 13.09 -7.85
N LYS A 4 -1.43 11.79 -8.11
CA LYS A 4 -2.50 10.84 -7.83
C LYS A 4 -2.45 10.51 -6.35
N ASN A 5 -3.46 10.93 -5.59
CA ASN A 5 -3.61 10.48 -4.21
C ASN A 5 -3.90 8.98 -4.21
N THR A 6 -3.20 8.23 -3.34
CA THR A 6 -3.55 6.83 -3.11
C THR A 6 -4.74 6.66 -2.18
N GLY A 7 -5.13 7.73 -1.48
CA GLY A 7 -6.15 7.70 -0.43
C GLY A 7 -5.68 7.00 0.86
N VAL A 8 -4.37 6.74 0.98
CA VAL A 8 -3.78 6.08 2.14
C VAL A 8 -3.13 7.12 3.04
N GLU A 9 -3.42 7.05 4.33
CA GLU A 9 -2.83 7.93 5.33
C GLU A 9 -1.38 7.51 5.62
N CYS A 10 -0.52 8.49 5.90
CA CYS A 10 0.87 8.21 6.19
C CYS A 10 1.00 7.53 7.56
N PRO A 11 1.60 6.33 7.66
CA PRO A 11 1.73 5.61 8.93
C PRO A 11 2.79 6.23 9.86
N GLN A 12 3.68 7.08 9.34
CA GLN A 12 4.73 7.71 10.11
C GLN A 12 4.25 8.99 10.80
N CYS A 13 3.50 9.83 10.09
CA CYS A 13 3.04 11.11 10.63
C CYS A 13 1.55 11.14 10.95
N SER A 14 0.73 10.23 10.40
CA SER A 14 -0.74 10.14 10.54
C SER A 14 -1.48 11.46 10.29
N LYS A 15 -0.83 12.39 9.57
CA LYS A 15 -1.31 13.74 9.25
C LYS A 15 -1.33 13.99 7.76
N GLY A 16 -0.36 13.39 7.05
CA GLY A 16 -0.24 13.46 5.61
C GLY A 16 -0.85 12.25 4.93
N GLU A 17 -1.04 12.38 3.63
CA GLU A 17 -1.47 11.28 2.76
C GLU A 17 -0.30 10.80 1.92
N ILE A 18 -0.36 9.55 1.48
CA ILE A 18 0.61 9.03 0.53
C ILE A 18 0.18 9.39 -0.90
N LEU A 19 1.05 10.10 -1.59
CA LEU A 19 0.87 10.52 -2.97
C LEU A 19 1.69 9.64 -3.90
N GLU A 20 1.06 9.19 -4.98
CA GLU A 20 1.73 8.56 -6.10
C GLU A 20 2.51 9.62 -6.89
N ARG A 21 3.83 9.42 -6.98
CA ARG A 21 4.75 10.26 -7.72
C ARG A 21 5.53 9.42 -8.72
N LYS A 22 5.87 10.03 -9.85
CA LYS A 22 6.73 9.42 -10.87
C LYS A 22 8.13 10.02 -10.76
N SER A 23 9.13 9.16 -10.60
CA SER A 23 10.53 9.55 -10.57
C SER A 23 11.02 9.94 -11.97
N ARG A 24 12.15 10.64 -12.06
CA ARG A 24 12.80 11.03 -13.33
C ARG A 24 13.11 9.84 -14.25
N ARG A 25 13.29 8.64 -13.66
CA ARG A 25 13.51 7.36 -14.36
C ARG A 25 12.21 6.66 -14.79
N GLY A 26 11.04 7.28 -14.61
CA GLY A 26 9.74 6.72 -14.96
C GLY A 26 9.16 5.73 -13.95
N LYS A 27 9.91 5.34 -12.91
CA LYS A 27 9.38 4.50 -11.82
C LYS A 27 8.41 5.29 -10.94
N VAL A 28 7.29 4.65 -10.64
CA VAL A 28 6.32 5.16 -9.66
C VAL A 28 6.82 4.84 -8.25
N PHE A 29 6.64 5.80 -7.35
CA PHE A 29 6.90 5.67 -5.93
C PHE A 29 5.84 6.46 -5.17
N PHE A 30 5.66 6.12 -3.91
CA PHE A 30 4.59 6.63 -3.08
C PHE A 30 5.23 7.35 -1.90
N SER A 31 5.07 8.67 -1.83
CA SER A 31 5.70 9.50 -0.79
C SER A 31 4.67 10.28 -0.01
N CYS A 32 4.96 10.56 1.26
CA CYS A 32 4.13 11.42 2.08
C CYS A 32 3.96 12.82 1.47
N SER A 33 2.75 13.39 1.59
CA SER A 33 2.42 14.76 1.17
C SER A 33 3.04 15.84 2.06
N THR A 34 3.37 15.51 3.31
CA THR A 34 3.87 16.47 4.32
C THR A 34 5.39 16.59 4.32
N TYR A 35 6.08 16.33 3.22
CA TYR A 35 7.53 16.59 3.13
C TYR A 35 7.78 18.12 3.23
N PRO A 36 8.75 18.62 4.04
CA PRO A 36 9.87 17.91 4.68
C PRO A 36 9.60 17.32 6.08
N ASP A 37 8.44 17.55 6.69
CA ASP A 37 8.09 17.02 8.03
C ASP A 37 7.99 15.48 8.08
N CYS A 38 7.75 14.83 6.93
CA CYS A 38 7.75 13.37 6.82
C CYS A 38 8.46 12.92 5.54
N ASP A 39 9.55 12.17 5.70
CA ASP A 39 10.36 11.58 4.62
C ASP A 39 9.92 10.17 4.21
N TYR A 40 8.76 9.71 4.70
CA TYR A 40 8.25 8.38 4.39
C TYR A 40 7.98 8.20 2.89
N ALA A 41 8.62 7.21 2.28
CA ALA A 41 8.43 6.83 0.90
C ALA A 41 8.56 5.31 0.70
N VAL A 42 7.69 4.76 -0.15
CA VAL A 42 7.66 3.32 -0.49
C VAL A 42 7.56 3.13 -1.99
N TRP A 43 8.16 2.04 -2.49
CA TRP A 43 8.12 1.66 -3.91
C TRP A 43 6.87 0.86 -4.28
N ASN A 44 6.29 0.21 -3.28
CA ASN A 44 5.12 -0.62 -3.37
C ASN A 44 3.88 0.20 -3.07
N ARG A 45 2.73 -0.17 -3.64
CA ARG A 45 1.48 0.55 -3.40
C ARG A 45 1.08 0.40 -1.94
N PRO A 46 1.00 1.48 -1.15
CA PRO A 46 0.51 1.40 0.22
C PRO A 46 -0.99 1.12 0.20
N VAL A 47 -1.50 0.52 1.27
CA VAL A 47 -2.91 0.22 1.48
C VAL A 47 -3.27 0.62 2.90
N ASN A 48 -4.42 1.28 3.07
CA ASN A 48 -4.90 1.77 4.37
C ASN A 48 -5.47 0.65 5.25
N GLU A 49 -4.73 -0.44 5.34
CA GLU A 49 -5.15 -1.69 5.95
C GLU A 49 -4.10 -2.07 6.97
N PRO A 50 -4.48 -2.09 8.26
CA PRO A 50 -3.54 -2.31 9.33
C PRO A 50 -3.06 -3.76 9.36
N CYS A 51 -1.79 -3.94 9.69
CA CYS A 51 -1.21 -5.27 9.78
C CYS A 51 -1.69 -5.99 11.05
N PRO A 52 -2.26 -7.21 10.95
CA PRO A 52 -2.77 -7.95 12.11
C PRO A 52 -1.67 -8.47 13.05
N GLU A 53 -0.42 -8.59 12.58
CA GLU A 53 0.67 -9.13 13.41
C GLU A 53 1.43 -8.08 14.22
N CYS A 54 1.63 -6.89 13.65
CA CYS A 54 2.44 -5.84 14.30
C CYS A 54 1.66 -4.54 14.54
N ASN A 55 0.36 -4.54 14.22
CA ASN A 55 -0.55 -3.42 14.39
C ASN A 55 -0.09 -2.14 13.64
N PHE A 56 0.68 -2.32 12.56
CA PHE A 56 1.18 -1.22 11.74
C PHE A 56 0.02 -0.61 10.93
N PRO A 57 -0.05 0.72 10.75
CA PRO A 57 -1.28 1.37 10.23
C PRO A 57 -1.59 1.04 8.76
N ILE A 58 -0.57 0.71 7.98
CA ILE A 58 -0.70 0.42 6.55
C ILE A 58 0.04 -0.85 6.15
N THR A 59 -0.38 -1.45 5.06
CA THR A 59 0.35 -2.55 4.41
C THR A 59 0.77 -2.11 3.00
N THR A 60 1.61 -2.90 2.34
CA THR A 60 2.06 -2.61 0.98
C THR A 60 1.74 -3.76 0.05
N ILE A 61 1.38 -3.45 -1.19
CA ILE A 61 1.13 -4.47 -2.21
C ILE A 61 2.42 -4.79 -2.94
N LYS A 62 2.79 -6.06 -2.94
CA LYS A 62 3.88 -6.61 -3.73
C LYS A 62 3.26 -7.50 -4.80
N THR A 63 3.52 -7.17 -6.07
CA THR A 63 3.08 -8.00 -7.20
C THR A 63 4.26 -8.81 -7.70
N THR A 64 4.14 -10.14 -7.69
CA THR A 64 5.16 -11.05 -8.20
C THR A 64 4.62 -11.93 -9.31
N LYS A 65 5.49 -12.29 -10.24
CA LYS A 65 5.13 -13.13 -11.41
C LYS A 65 4.77 -14.58 -11.04
N ARG A 66 5.10 -15.03 -9.82
CA ARG A 66 4.88 -16.41 -9.35
C ARG A 66 3.73 -16.53 -8.35
N ALA A 67 3.59 -15.59 -7.42
CA ALA A 67 2.60 -15.66 -6.35
C ALA A 67 1.41 -14.69 -6.55
N GLY A 68 1.45 -13.82 -7.56
CA GLY A 68 0.40 -12.84 -7.80
C GLY A 68 0.57 -11.59 -6.93
N THR A 69 -0.56 -11.02 -6.51
CA THR A 69 -0.63 -9.80 -5.70
C THR A 69 -0.72 -10.17 -4.22
N GLU A 70 0.30 -9.84 -3.44
CA GLU A 70 0.40 -10.14 -2.01
C GLU A 70 0.52 -8.84 -1.20
N ARG A 71 -0.24 -8.75 -0.11
CA ARG A 71 -0.10 -7.73 0.93
C ARG A 71 1.03 -8.13 1.83
N VAL A 72 1.98 -7.23 2.00
CA VAL A 72 3.13 -7.42 2.89
C VAL A 72 3.31 -6.23 3.80
N CYS A 73 3.71 -6.48 5.04
CA CYS A 73 4.02 -5.39 5.96
C CYS A 73 5.31 -4.67 5.52
N PRO A 74 5.32 -3.32 5.46
CA PRO A 74 6.55 -2.58 5.17
C PRO A 74 7.55 -2.57 6.33
N LYS A 75 7.14 -2.97 7.54
CA LYS A 75 8.00 -2.97 8.73
C LYS A 75 8.94 -4.18 8.69
N LYS A 76 10.25 -3.95 8.72
CA LYS A 76 11.27 -5.04 8.68
C LYS A 76 11.19 -6.00 9.87
N GLU A 77 10.65 -5.56 11.00
CA GLU A 77 10.41 -6.41 12.18
C GLU A 77 9.19 -7.33 12.01
N CYS A 78 8.38 -7.15 10.96
CA CYS A 78 7.16 -7.92 10.73
C CYS A 78 7.25 -8.64 9.37
N ASN A 79 7.14 -9.98 9.38
CA ASN A 79 7.17 -10.79 8.16
C ASN A 79 5.76 -11.17 7.69
N PHE A 80 4.76 -10.35 8.01
CA PHE A 80 3.39 -10.60 7.55
C PHE A 80 3.30 -10.49 6.03
N SER A 81 2.77 -11.54 5.41
CA SER A 81 2.49 -11.63 3.99
C SER A 81 1.24 -12.45 3.74
N GLU A 82 0.25 -11.87 3.08
CA GLU A 82 -0.99 -12.56 2.68
C GLU A 82 -1.27 -12.33 1.19
N PRO A 83 -1.75 -13.32 0.44
CA PRO A 83 -2.23 -13.09 -0.91
C PRO A 83 -3.49 -12.21 -0.86
N VAL A 84 -3.51 -11.13 -1.64
CA VAL A 84 -4.74 -10.33 -1.83
C VAL A 84 -5.42 -10.91 -3.06
N GLU A 85 -6.41 -11.74 -2.83
CA GLU A 85 -7.41 -12.03 -3.85
C GLU A 85 -8.17 -10.72 -4.06
N GLU A 86 -7.76 -9.94 -5.06
CA GLU A 86 -8.50 -8.78 -5.54
C GLU A 86 -9.87 -9.30 -5.95
N THR A 87 -10.80 -9.28 -4.99
CA THR A 87 -12.17 -9.78 -5.15
C THR A 87 -12.86 -8.83 -6.10
N GLU A 88 -12.68 -9.08 -7.39
CA GLU A 88 -13.66 -8.71 -8.39
C GLU A 88 -14.94 -9.44 -8.00
N ALA A 89 -15.87 -8.68 -7.44
CA ALA A 89 -17.31 -8.84 -7.54
C ALA A 89 -17.79 -10.15 -8.21
N GLU A 90 -17.85 -11.25 -7.45
CA GLU A 90 -18.72 -12.38 -7.77
C GLU A 90 -19.55 -12.70 -6.52
N ILE A 91 -20.81 -12.29 -6.64
CA ILE A 91 -21.90 -12.30 -5.67
C ILE A 91 -22.09 -13.71 -5.07
N PRO A 92 -22.37 -13.85 -3.76
CA PRO A 92 -22.74 -15.14 -3.20
C PRO A 92 -24.17 -15.53 -3.63
N ALA A 93 -24.33 -16.82 -3.95
CA ALA A 93 -25.57 -17.62 -3.95
C ALA A 93 -26.58 -17.43 -5.12
N GLU A 94 -26.73 -18.48 -5.94
CA GLU A 94 -28.01 -19.20 -6.01
C GLU A 94 -27.78 -20.65 -6.49
N GLN A 95 -28.00 -21.62 -5.59
CA GLN A 95 -28.09 -23.04 -5.91
C GLN A 95 -29.56 -23.32 -6.27
N GLY A 96 -29.81 -23.78 -7.49
CA GLY A 96 -31.11 -24.32 -7.93
C GLY A 96 -31.17 -25.83 -7.80
#